data_AF-A0A847V336-F1
#
_entry.id   AF-A0A847V336-F1
#
_cell.length_a   1.000
_cell.length_b   1.000
_cell.length_c   1.000
_cell.angle_alpha   90.00
_cell.angle_beta   90.00
_cell.angle_gamma   90.00
#
_symmetry.space_group_name_H-M   'P 1'
#
loop_
_entity.id
_entity.type
_entity.pdbx_description
1 polymer ?
#
loop_
_entity_poly.entity_id
_entity_poly.type
_entity_poly.pdbx_seq_one_letter_code
_entity_poly.pdbx_strand_id
1 'polypeptide(L)'
;MIEGVRKMTKVNSATFVAAPAILMLSAFVLSTGIGIAESPEEIQGFLLELEAQSLDLVNVTKAVHDNTEEIADDEGLDEDIRAKAEAIHVASHDLWHLAEDVCQHVEKLKGLCSNPQTNKAEISESLDEILEHLDEYTSIQEGQDDSVHGILFAVPESHKKYADATHDAFHEAEGIVGDLVEGIKDLAATIGVEVKATEQ
;
A
#
# COMPACT_ATOMS: atom_id res chain seq x y z
N MET A 1 -66.13 53.37 33.65
CA MET A 1 -65.46 54.29 34.58
C MET A 1 -63.98 53.94 34.58
N ILE A 2 -63.17 54.96 34.24
CA ILE A 2 -61.76 55.15 34.59
C ILE A 2 -60.78 54.16 33.91
N GLU A 3 -60.14 54.56 32.79
CA GLU A 3 -58.79 55.20 32.75
C GLU A 3 -57.71 54.11 32.92
N GLY A 4 -56.68 53.95 32.11
CA GLY A 4 -56.02 54.85 31.18
C GLY A 4 -54.58 54.37 31.07
N VAL A 5 -53.95 54.76 29.97
CA VAL A 5 -52.50 55.06 29.88
C VAL A 5 -51.50 53.92 30.11
N ARG A 6 -51.06 53.41 28.96
CA ARG A 6 -49.73 52.88 28.64
C ARG A 6 -48.61 53.53 29.48
N LYS A 7 -47.89 52.72 30.25
CA LYS A 7 -46.54 53.05 30.72
C LYS A 7 -45.57 51.94 30.29
N MET A 8 -44.72 52.29 29.33
CA MET A 8 -43.48 51.57 28.99
C MET A 8 -42.69 51.29 30.27
N THR A 9 -42.35 50.03 30.50
CA THR A 9 -41.25 49.69 31.40
C THR A 9 -40.43 48.56 30.78
N LYS A 10 -39.19 48.96 30.45
CA LYS A 10 -37.95 48.20 30.34
C LYS A 10 -38.02 46.80 29.73
N VAL A 11 -37.52 46.76 28.50
CA VAL A 11 -36.78 45.63 27.93
C VAL A 11 -35.77 45.15 28.98
N ASN A 12 -35.96 43.94 29.49
CA ASN A 12 -34.93 43.26 30.26
C ASN A 12 -33.85 42.84 29.28
N SER A 13 -32.79 43.66 29.23
CA SER A 13 -31.50 43.35 28.64
C SER A 13 -30.94 42.09 29.30
N ALA A 14 -31.11 40.95 28.63
CA ALA A 14 -30.37 39.74 28.95
C ALA A 14 -28.90 40.00 28.64
N THR A 15 -28.12 39.95 29.70
CA THR A 15 -26.71 40.27 29.81
C THR A 15 -25.89 39.37 28.86
N PHE A 16 -25.36 39.95 27.79
CA PHE A 16 -24.18 39.43 27.11
C PHE A 16 -23.00 39.63 28.08
N VAL A 17 -22.66 38.59 28.84
CA VAL A 17 -21.37 38.51 29.52
C VAL A 17 -20.41 37.87 28.52
N ALA A 18 -19.72 38.74 27.78
CA ALA A 18 -18.52 38.37 27.09
C ALA A 18 -17.35 38.28 28.09
N ALA A 19 -16.44 37.35 27.78
CA ALA A 19 -15.06 37.18 28.28
C ALA A 19 -14.86 36.18 29.43
N PRO A 20 -13.66 35.55 29.53
CA PRO A 20 -12.51 35.60 28.61
C PRO A 20 -12.09 34.24 28.04
N ALA A 21 -11.27 34.32 26.99
CA ALA A 21 -10.52 33.26 26.36
C ALA A 21 -10.05 32.16 27.34
N ILE A 22 -10.49 30.93 27.11
CA ILE A 22 -9.79 29.75 27.64
C ILE A 22 -8.55 29.58 26.77
N LEU A 23 -7.47 30.08 27.35
CA LEU A 23 -6.07 29.87 27.02
C LEU A 23 -5.84 28.45 26.47
N MET A 24 -5.37 28.39 25.22
CA MET A 24 -4.66 27.23 24.68
C MET A 24 -3.57 26.83 25.69
N LEU A 25 -3.77 25.72 26.38
CA LEU A 25 -2.72 25.13 27.20
C LEU A 25 -1.86 24.28 26.26
N SER A 26 -0.97 24.97 25.54
CA SER A 26 0.20 24.39 24.92
C SER A 26 1.08 23.81 26.02
N ALA A 27 0.94 22.51 26.27
CA ALA A 27 1.91 21.75 27.05
C ALA A 27 3.19 21.63 26.23
N PHE A 28 4.05 22.63 26.36
CA PHE A 28 5.43 22.58 25.91
C PHE A 28 6.18 21.66 26.86
N VAL A 29 6.15 20.35 26.57
CA VAL A 29 7.02 19.38 27.26
C VAL A 29 8.38 19.43 26.57
N LEU A 30 9.26 20.28 27.10
CA LEU A 30 10.70 20.16 26.93
C LEU A 30 11.17 18.97 27.77
N SER A 31 11.20 17.77 27.20
CA SER A 31 12.06 16.69 27.68
C SER A 31 13.16 16.45 26.67
N THR A 32 14.39 16.73 27.09
CA THR A 32 15.62 16.43 26.37
C THR A 32 15.75 14.92 26.13
N GLY A 33 15.61 14.53 24.88
CA GLY A 33 15.84 13.21 24.30
C GLY A 33 15.40 13.31 22.85
N ILE A 34 16.19 12.82 21.90
CA ILE A 34 15.95 12.97 20.47
C ILE A 34 14.65 12.23 20.11
N GLY A 35 13.52 12.93 20.18
CA GLY A 35 12.26 12.53 19.57
C GLY A 35 12.10 13.44 18.37
N ILE A 36 12.38 12.92 17.18
CA ILE A 36 11.99 13.58 15.95
C ILE A 36 10.48 13.74 16.06
N ALA A 37 10.00 14.98 16.13
CA ALA A 37 8.58 15.23 15.95
C ALA A 37 8.30 14.94 14.47
N GLU A 38 7.94 13.68 14.23
CA GLU A 38 7.45 13.11 12.98
C GLU A 38 6.45 14.08 12.36
N SER A 39 6.65 14.51 11.10
CA SER A 39 5.60 15.28 10.44
C SER A 39 4.55 14.29 9.94
N PRO A 40 3.26 14.46 10.29
CA PRO A 40 2.17 13.65 9.74
C PRO A 40 2.14 13.67 8.19
N GLU A 41 2.74 14.70 7.59
CA GLU A 41 2.91 14.88 6.16
C GLU A 41 3.88 13.86 5.54
N GLU A 42 4.97 13.53 6.24
CA GLU A 42 5.96 12.54 5.80
C GLU A 42 5.40 11.11 5.83
N ILE A 43 4.75 10.73 6.94
CA ILE A 43 4.05 9.43 7.05
C ILE A 43 2.98 9.31 5.96
N GLN A 44 2.22 10.39 5.70
CA GLN A 44 1.22 10.40 4.64
C GLN A 44 1.83 10.22 3.24
N GLY A 45 3.04 10.77 3.01
CA GLY A 45 3.80 10.58 1.77
C GLY A 45 4.12 9.11 1.52
N PHE A 46 4.76 8.45 2.50
CA PHE A 46 5.06 7.02 2.42
C PHE A 46 3.82 6.16 2.16
N LEU A 47 2.71 6.42 2.87
CA LEU A 47 1.48 5.65 2.69
C LEU A 47 0.88 5.78 1.28
N LEU A 48 1.00 6.95 0.64
CA LEU A 48 0.53 7.15 -0.73
C LEU A 48 1.42 6.43 -1.75
N GLU A 49 2.73 6.42 -1.51
CA GLU A 49 3.68 5.69 -2.35
C GLU A 49 3.45 4.18 -2.25
N LEU A 50 3.31 3.65 -1.04
CA LEU A 50 2.98 2.24 -0.81
C LEU A 50 1.63 1.85 -1.45
N GLU A 51 0.61 2.73 -1.38
CA GLU A 51 -0.69 2.48 -2.01
C GLU A 51 -0.57 2.43 -3.53
N ALA A 52 0.18 3.36 -4.13
CA ALA A 52 0.42 3.36 -5.58
C ALA A 52 1.18 2.11 -6.03
N GLN A 53 2.29 1.79 -5.35
CA GLN A 53 3.14 0.65 -5.68
C GLN A 53 2.42 -0.69 -5.50
N SER A 54 1.63 -0.86 -4.44
CA SER A 54 0.87 -2.10 -4.23
C SER A 54 -0.23 -2.29 -5.30
N LEU A 55 -0.89 -1.21 -5.73
CA LEU A 55 -1.82 -1.25 -6.85
C LEU A 55 -1.12 -1.57 -8.17
N ASP A 56 0.07 -1.01 -8.40
CA ASP A 56 0.87 -1.31 -9.58
C ASP A 56 1.30 -2.78 -9.58
N LEU A 57 1.69 -3.34 -8.42
CA LEU A 57 2.02 -4.77 -8.28
C LEU A 57 0.85 -5.67 -8.70
N VAL A 58 -0.38 -5.34 -8.27
CA VAL A 58 -1.60 -6.06 -8.70
C VAL A 58 -1.77 -6.00 -10.20
N ASN A 59 -1.61 -4.81 -10.80
CA ASN A 59 -1.81 -4.61 -12.24
C ASN A 59 -0.78 -5.35 -13.08
N VAL A 60 0.51 -5.30 -12.72
CA VAL A 60 1.57 -6.00 -13.48
C VAL A 60 1.43 -7.50 -13.33
N THR A 61 1.05 -8.00 -12.16
CA THR A 61 0.83 -9.45 -11.96
C THR A 61 -0.35 -9.95 -12.78
N LYS A 62 -1.43 -9.17 -12.85
CA LYS A 62 -2.55 -9.47 -13.74
C LYS A 62 -2.13 -9.45 -15.22
N ALA A 63 -1.22 -8.55 -15.60
CA ALA A 63 -0.70 -8.57 -16.97
C ALA A 63 0.10 -9.84 -17.26
N VAL A 64 0.89 -10.35 -16.31
CA VAL A 64 1.56 -11.67 -16.42
C VAL A 64 0.52 -12.77 -16.62
N HIS A 65 -0.53 -12.80 -15.80
CA HIS A 65 -1.64 -13.75 -15.92
C HIS A 65 -2.27 -13.76 -17.32
N ASP A 66 -2.74 -12.60 -17.78
CA ASP A 66 -3.50 -12.48 -19.02
C ASP A 66 -2.60 -12.77 -20.25
N ASN A 67 -1.33 -12.34 -20.23
CA ASN A 67 -0.41 -12.58 -21.35
C ASN A 67 0.03 -14.05 -21.44
N THR A 68 0.19 -14.74 -20.31
CA THR A 68 0.59 -16.14 -20.29
C THR A 68 -0.55 -17.08 -20.67
N GLU A 69 -1.80 -16.72 -20.37
CA GLU A 69 -3.00 -17.42 -20.85
C GLU A 69 -3.03 -17.50 -22.38
N GLU A 70 -2.75 -16.37 -23.07
CA GLU A 70 -2.72 -16.30 -24.54
C GLU A 70 -1.66 -17.22 -25.18
N ILE A 71 -0.62 -17.62 -24.43
CA ILE A 71 0.40 -18.57 -24.90
C ILE A 71 0.05 -20.00 -24.46
N ALA A 72 -0.40 -20.20 -23.23
CA ALA A 72 -0.71 -21.52 -22.68
C ALA A 72 -1.87 -22.21 -23.43
N ASP A 73 -2.90 -21.44 -23.78
CA ASP A 73 -4.15 -21.94 -24.34
C ASP A 73 -4.15 -22.12 -25.87
N ASP A 74 -3.14 -21.59 -26.59
CA ASP A 74 -3.06 -21.81 -28.05
C ASP A 74 -2.57 -23.22 -28.38
N GLU A 75 -3.51 -24.14 -28.65
CA GLU A 75 -3.23 -25.52 -29.08
C GLU A 75 -2.40 -25.65 -30.36
N GLY A 76 -2.23 -24.56 -31.13
CA GLY A 76 -1.36 -24.49 -32.29
C GLY A 76 0.13 -24.32 -31.95
N LEU A 77 0.47 -24.01 -30.70
CA LEU A 77 1.84 -23.87 -30.23
C LEU A 77 2.44 -25.22 -29.79
N ASP A 78 3.77 -25.24 -29.73
CA ASP A 78 4.54 -26.38 -29.22
C ASP A 78 4.18 -26.67 -27.75
N GLU A 79 4.03 -27.94 -27.40
CA GLU A 79 3.58 -28.38 -26.07
C GLU A 79 4.54 -27.93 -24.96
N ASP A 80 5.86 -27.90 -25.21
CA ASP A 80 6.84 -27.47 -24.22
C ASP A 80 6.74 -25.96 -23.96
N ILE A 81 6.42 -25.16 -24.99
CA ILE A 81 6.19 -23.71 -24.85
C ILE A 81 4.94 -23.46 -24.03
N ARG A 82 3.85 -24.16 -24.35
CA ARG A 82 2.58 -24.05 -23.64
C ARG A 82 2.71 -24.47 -22.19
N ALA A 83 3.42 -25.57 -21.90
CA ALA A 83 3.64 -26.04 -20.54
C ALA A 83 4.41 -25.02 -19.68
N LYS A 84 5.39 -24.30 -20.26
CA LYS A 84 6.09 -23.22 -19.57
C LYS A 84 5.19 -22.00 -19.33
N ALA A 85 4.42 -21.60 -20.34
CA ALA A 85 3.46 -20.51 -20.18
C ALA A 85 2.41 -20.82 -19.12
N GLU A 86 1.89 -22.05 -19.11
CA GLU A 86 0.94 -22.54 -18.10
C GLU A 86 1.52 -22.52 -16.69
N ALA A 87 2.79 -22.91 -16.52
CA ALA A 87 3.46 -22.83 -15.22
C ALA A 87 3.51 -21.38 -14.68
N ILE A 88 3.80 -20.41 -15.55
CA ILE A 88 3.81 -18.99 -15.18
C ILE A 88 2.37 -18.51 -14.92
N HIS A 89 1.41 -18.89 -15.77
CA HIS A 89 -0.01 -18.53 -15.62
C HIS A 89 -0.57 -19.00 -14.28
N VAL A 90 -0.36 -20.26 -13.92
CA VAL A 90 -0.81 -20.81 -12.63
C VAL A 90 -0.11 -20.09 -11.47
N ALA A 91 1.21 -19.89 -11.54
CA ALA A 91 1.93 -19.14 -10.51
C ALA A 91 1.43 -17.69 -10.36
N SER A 92 0.99 -17.07 -11.46
CA SER A 92 0.45 -15.70 -11.45
C SER A 92 -0.85 -15.56 -10.67
N HIS A 93 -1.64 -16.64 -10.47
CA HIS A 93 -2.81 -16.60 -9.57
C HIS A 93 -2.37 -16.34 -8.13
N ASP A 94 -1.37 -17.08 -7.65
CA ASP A 94 -0.86 -16.94 -6.28
C ASP A 94 -0.17 -15.58 -6.11
N LEU A 95 0.65 -15.16 -7.07
CA LEU A 95 1.26 -13.83 -7.09
C LEU A 95 0.19 -12.71 -7.03
N TRP A 96 -0.89 -12.84 -7.81
CA TRP A 96 -1.94 -11.82 -7.84
C TRP A 96 -2.65 -11.75 -6.50
N HIS A 97 -3.00 -12.88 -5.89
CA HIS A 97 -3.59 -12.91 -4.56
C HIS A 97 -2.68 -12.27 -3.49
N LEU A 98 -1.38 -12.57 -3.51
CA LEU A 98 -0.42 -11.93 -2.61
C LEU A 98 -0.37 -10.41 -2.81
N ALA A 99 -0.38 -9.93 -4.06
CA ALA A 99 -0.41 -8.49 -4.35
C ALA A 99 -1.71 -7.82 -3.86
N GLU A 100 -2.86 -8.51 -3.96
CA GLU A 100 -4.14 -8.04 -3.41
C GLU A 100 -4.13 -7.96 -1.88
N ASP A 101 -3.51 -8.94 -1.22
CA ASP A 101 -3.33 -8.93 0.23
C ASP A 101 -2.43 -7.76 0.67
N VAL A 102 -1.31 -7.54 -0.02
CA VAL A 102 -0.44 -6.36 0.21
C VAL A 102 -1.24 -5.05 0.12
N CYS A 103 -2.08 -4.88 -0.92
CA CYS A 103 -2.96 -3.70 -1.03
C CYS A 103 -3.89 -3.53 0.18
N GLN A 104 -4.49 -4.62 0.67
CA GLN A 104 -5.38 -4.58 1.82
C GLN A 104 -4.65 -4.19 3.10
N HIS A 105 -3.43 -4.70 3.31
CA HIS A 105 -2.60 -4.32 4.46
C HIS A 105 -2.13 -2.86 4.38
N VAL A 106 -1.80 -2.35 3.18
CA VAL A 106 -1.48 -0.92 2.99
C VAL A 106 -2.68 -0.02 3.31
N GLU A 107 -3.89 -0.39 2.91
CA GLU A 107 -5.10 0.36 3.28
C GLU A 107 -5.36 0.32 4.80
N LYS A 108 -5.13 -0.83 5.45
CA LYS A 108 -5.18 -0.95 6.92
C LYS A 108 -4.18 -0.01 7.60
N LEU A 109 -2.95 0.12 7.07
CA LEU A 109 -1.93 1.02 7.60
C LEU A 109 -2.37 2.48 7.59
N LYS A 110 -3.09 2.95 6.55
CA LYS A 110 -3.62 4.33 6.51
C LYS A 110 -4.50 4.64 7.71
N GLY A 111 -5.31 3.69 8.15
CA GLY A 111 -6.12 3.81 9.37
C GLY A 111 -5.26 3.87 10.63
N LEU A 112 -4.30 2.96 10.77
CA LEU A 112 -3.45 2.85 11.95
C LEU A 112 -2.53 4.08 12.11
N CYS A 113 -1.95 4.56 11.03
CA CYS A 113 -1.04 5.70 10.98
C CYS A 113 -1.74 7.05 11.19
N SER A 114 -3.07 7.10 11.36
CA SER A 114 -3.77 8.29 11.83
C SER A 114 -3.42 8.64 13.30
N ASN A 115 -2.95 7.67 14.07
CA ASN A 115 -2.41 7.86 15.42
C ASN A 115 -1.26 6.85 15.69
N PRO A 116 -0.11 7.06 15.05
CA PRO A 116 0.94 6.05 14.95
C PRO A 116 1.57 5.72 16.31
N GLN A 117 1.64 6.71 17.22
CA GLN A 117 2.19 6.52 18.56
C GLN A 117 1.32 5.61 19.44
N THR A 118 0.00 5.58 19.21
CA THR A 118 -0.91 4.70 19.95
C THR A 118 -0.96 3.30 19.36
N ASN A 119 -0.77 3.18 18.05
CA ASN A 119 -0.97 1.95 17.28
C ASN A 119 0.34 1.27 16.88
N LYS A 120 1.45 1.53 17.59
CA LYS A 120 2.79 1.04 17.21
C LYS A 120 2.86 -0.48 17.03
N ALA A 121 2.20 -1.24 17.91
CA ALA A 121 2.21 -2.70 17.85
C ALA A 121 1.46 -3.20 16.62
N GLU A 122 0.27 -2.66 16.35
CA GLU A 122 -0.55 -3.02 15.20
C GLU A 122 0.08 -2.57 13.88
N ILE A 123 0.80 -1.45 13.87
CA ILE A 123 1.57 -0.98 12.71
C ILE A 123 2.73 -1.94 12.43
N SER A 124 3.52 -2.27 13.45
CA SER A 124 4.64 -3.23 13.33
C SER A 124 4.16 -4.59 12.81
N GLU A 125 3.06 -5.12 13.37
CA GLU A 125 2.44 -6.36 12.91
C GLU A 125 1.98 -6.26 11.44
N SER A 126 1.30 -5.17 11.06
CA SER A 126 0.84 -5.01 9.68
C SER A 126 1.98 -4.81 8.67
N LEU A 127 3.10 -4.21 9.07
CA LEU A 127 4.28 -4.09 8.22
C LEU A 127 4.98 -5.45 8.06
N ASP A 128 5.08 -6.23 9.14
CA ASP A 128 5.61 -7.60 9.10
C ASP A 128 4.77 -8.51 8.19
N GLU A 129 3.44 -8.42 8.25
CA GLU A 129 2.52 -9.17 7.39
C GLU A 129 2.77 -8.84 5.90
N ILE A 130 2.94 -7.55 5.56
CA ILE A 130 3.25 -7.15 4.18
C ILE A 130 4.60 -7.73 3.74
N LEU A 131 5.63 -7.64 4.58
CA LEU A 131 6.95 -8.16 4.25
C LEU A 131 6.94 -9.68 4.03
N GLU A 132 6.15 -10.43 4.82
CA GLU A 132 5.96 -11.88 4.63
C GLU A 132 5.33 -12.19 3.27
N HIS A 133 4.29 -11.45 2.88
CA HIS A 133 3.68 -11.60 1.56
C HIS A 133 4.62 -11.23 0.42
N LEU A 134 5.45 -10.20 0.57
CA LEU A 134 6.43 -9.80 -0.44
C LEU A 134 7.58 -10.82 -0.58
N ASP A 135 8.05 -11.40 0.52
CA ASP A 135 9.06 -12.47 0.48
C ASP A 135 8.51 -13.74 -0.19
N GLU A 136 7.25 -14.11 0.09
CA GLU A 136 6.57 -15.21 -0.60
C GLU A 136 6.39 -14.91 -2.09
N TYR A 137 5.99 -13.68 -2.43
CA TYR A 137 5.85 -13.22 -3.81
C TYR A 137 7.18 -13.36 -4.56
N THR A 138 8.29 -12.85 -4.00
CA THR A 138 9.63 -13.00 -4.59
C THR A 138 10.00 -14.47 -4.79
N SER A 139 9.75 -15.34 -3.80
CA SER A 139 10.09 -16.76 -3.92
C SER A 139 9.34 -17.46 -5.05
N ILE A 140 8.04 -17.18 -5.21
CA ILE A 140 7.23 -17.73 -6.32
C ILE A 140 7.73 -17.18 -7.65
N GLN A 141 8.01 -15.87 -7.71
CA GLN A 141 8.51 -15.22 -8.92
C GLN A 141 9.87 -15.82 -9.34
N GLU A 142 10.85 -15.90 -8.45
CA GLU A 142 12.15 -16.51 -8.75
C GLU A 142 12.03 -17.95 -9.27
N GLY A 143 11.04 -18.71 -8.76
CA GLY A 143 10.73 -20.05 -9.23
C GLY A 143 10.30 -20.14 -10.70
N GLN A 144 9.90 -19.03 -11.32
CA GLN A 144 9.44 -18.97 -12.71
C GLN A 144 10.42 -18.31 -13.69
N ASP A 145 11.59 -17.83 -13.24
CA ASP A 145 12.55 -17.11 -14.09
C ASP A 145 12.94 -17.92 -15.36
N ASP A 146 13.28 -19.20 -15.19
CA ASP A 146 13.62 -20.10 -16.30
C ASP A 146 12.45 -20.31 -17.29
N SER A 147 11.21 -20.27 -16.79
CA SER A 147 10.01 -20.41 -17.62
C SER A 147 9.79 -19.15 -18.45
N VAL A 148 9.88 -17.96 -17.82
CA VAL A 148 9.73 -16.65 -18.48
C VAL A 148 10.76 -16.48 -19.59
N HIS A 149 12.04 -16.71 -19.27
CA HIS A 149 13.11 -16.70 -20.27
C HIS A 149 12.91 -17.80 -21.32
N GLY A 150 12.38 -18.94 -20.91
CA GLY A 150 12.06 -20.06 -21.79
C GLY A 150 11.06 -19.70 -22.89
N ILE A 151 9.97 -19.00 -22.55
CA ILE A 151 8.98 -18.59 -23.55
C ILE A 151 9.46 -17.41 -24.40
N LEU A 152 10.22 -16.47 -23.84
CA LEU A 152 10.72 -15.26 -24.53
C LEU A 152 11.46 -15.57 -25.84
N PHE A 153 12.26 -16.64 -25.85
CA PHE A 153 13.07 -17.03 -27.02
C PHE A 153 12.47 -18.14 -27.86
N ALA A 154 11.44 -18.83 -27.37
CA ALA A 154 10.89 -20.02 -28.03
C ALA A 154 9.59 -19.74 -28.79
N VAL A 155 8.80 -18.74 -28.38
CA VAL A 155 7.53 -18.44 -29.04
C VAL A 155 7.72 -18.02 -30.50
N PRO A 156 6.80 -18.38 -31.41
CA PRO A 156 6.79 -17.84 -32.76
C PRO A 156 6.45 -16.34 -32.77
N GLU A 157 6.76 -15.66 -33.87
CA GLU A 157 6.52 -14.21 -34.04
C GLU A 157 5.07 -13.79 -33.73
N SER A 158 4.08 -14.66 -34.00
CA SER A 158 2.67 -14.39 -33.70
C SER A 158 2.37 -14.16 -32.21
N HIS A 159 3.19 -14.72 -31.31
CA HIS A 159 3.01 -14.66 -29.86
C HIS A 159 4.10 -13.86 -29.15
N LYS A 160 5.07 -13.33 -29.90
CA LYS A 160 6.20 -12.59 -29.35
C LYS A 160 5.77 -11.41 -28.48
N LYS A 161 4.71 -10.69 -28.87
CA LYS A 161 4.14 -9.58 -28.07
C LYS A 161 3.73 -10.01 -26.65
N TYR A 162 3.25 -11.24 -26.47
CA TYR A 162 2.80 -11.75 -25.17
C TYR A 162 3.98 -12.19 -24.32
N ALA A 163 4.98 -12.83 -24.93
CA ALA A 163 6.18 -13.25 -24.22
C ALA A 163 7.04 -12.04 -23.80
N ASP A 164 7.20 -11.05 -24.69
CA ASP A 164 7.89 -9.79 -24.37
C ASP A 164 7.15 -9.05 -23.24
N ALA A 165 5.82 -8.92 -23.32
CA ALA A 165 5.02 -8.26 -22.28
C ALA A 165 5.05 -9.02 -20.94
N THR A 166 5.08 -10.36 -20.97
CA THR A 166 5.24 -11.19 -19.76
C THR A 166 6.58 -10.92 -19.10
N HIS A 167 7.67 -10.96 -19.87
CA HIS A 167 9.02 -10.72 -19.36
C HIS A 167 9.18 -9.31 -18.78
N ASP A 168 8.68 -8.29 -19.48
CA ASP A 168 8.75 -6.91 -19.01
C ASP A 168 7.95 -6.72 -17.72
N ALA A 169 6.70 -7.22 -17.66
CA ALA A 169 5.86 -7.13 -16.46
C ALA A 169 6.46 -7.90 -15.26
N PHE A 170 7.14 -9.01 -15.52
CA PHE A 170 7.79 -9.82 -14.49
C PHE A 170 8.95 -9.07 -13.83
N HIS A 171 9.82 -8.44 -14.62
CA HIS A 171 10.89 -7.60 -14.05
C HIS A 171 10.39 -6.28 -13.48
N GLU A 172 9.28 -5.74 -13.99
CA GLU A 172 8.62 -4.59 -13.38
C GLU A 172 8.10 -4.95 -11.98
N ALA A 173 7.49 -6.13 -11.81
CA ALA A 173 7.06 -6.63 -10.51
C ALA A 173 8.23 -6.77 -9.52
N GLU A 174 9.38 -7.27 -9.98
CA GLU A 174 10.60 -7.38 -9.16
C GLU A 174 11.02 -6.01 -8.61
N GLY A 175 11.03 -4.98 -9.47
CA GLY A 175 11.34 -3.61 -9.08
C GLY A 175 10.33 -3.05 -8.07
N ILE A 176 9.03 -3.25 -8.32
CA ILE A 176 7.97 -2.79 -7.42
C ILE A 176 8.07 -3.44 -6.04
N VAL A 177 8.36 -4.75 -5.97
CA VAL A 177 8.56 -5.45 -4.69
C VAL A 177 9.73 -4.84 -3.92
N GLY A 178 10.85 -4.57 -4.60
CA GLY A 178 12.01 -3.90 -3.99
C GLY A 178 11.66 -2.52 -3.43
N ASP A 179 10.96 -1.70 -4.21
CA ASP A 179 10.55 -0.36 -3.79
C ASP A 179 9.57 -0.40 -2.60
N LEU A 180 8.63 -1.35 -2.59
CA LEU A 180 7.70 -1.56 -1.46
C LEU A 180 8.45 -1.92 -0.18
N VAL A 181 9.45 -2.80 -0.26
CA VAL A 181 10.26 -3.22 0.89
C VAL A 181 11.06 -2.06 1.46
N GLU A 182 11.66 -1.24 0.60
CA GLU A 182 12.36 -0.02 1.02
C GLU A 182 11.39 0.97 1.67
N GLY A 183 10.24 1.23 1.04
CA GLY A 183 9.21 2.12 1.58
C GLY A 183 8.66 1.66 2.95
N ILE A 184 8.50 0.35 3.16
CA ILE A 184 8.10 -0.22 4.46
C ILE A 184 9.16 0.03 5.53
N LYS A 185 10.44 -0.17 5.19
CA LYS A 185 11.57 0.06 6.12
C LYS A 185 11.67 1.53 6.50
N ASP A 186 11.48 2.43 5.54
CA ASP A 186 11.49 3.87 5.76
C ASP A 186 10.30 4.34 6.59
N LEU A 187 9.10 3.82 6.33
CA LEU A 187 7.92 4.07 7.16
C LEU A 187 8.11 3.56 8.59
N ALA A 188 8.63 2.35 8.77
CA ALA A 188 8.91 1.77 10.07
C ALA A 188 9.91 2.62 10.87
N ALA A 189 11.01 3.03 10.22
CA ALA A 189 12.03 3.89 10.81
C ALA A 189 11.46 5.26 11.19
N THR A 190 10.61 5.83 10.33
CA THR A 190 9.95 7.12 10.56
C THR A 190 9.03 7.07 11.78
N ILE A 191 8.26 6.00 11.95
CA ILE A 191 7.35 5.82 13.10
C ILE A 191 8.12 5.38 14.37
N GLY A 192 9.33 4.86 14.20
CA GLY A 192 10.11 4.27 15.27
C GLY A 192 9.48 2.97 15.78
N VAL A 193 9.19 2.06 14.85
CA VAL A 193 8.83 0.66 15.10
C VAL A 193 9.86 -0.26 14.45
N GLU A 194 10.02 -1.46 14.99
CA GLU A 194 10.86 -2.49 14.40
C GLU A 194 10.00 -3.36 13.46
N VAL A 195 10.61 -3.83 12.39
CA VAL A 195 10.05 -4.82 11.47
C VAL A 195 11.03 -5.98 11.36
N LYS A 196 10.52 -7.17 11.05
CA LYS A 196 11.35 -8.35 10.81
C LYS A 196 12.29 -8.11 9.64
N ALA A 197 13.48 -8.71 9.73
CA ALA A 197 14.39 -8.77 8.61
C ALA A 197 13.79 -9.70 7.55
N THR A 198 13.70 -9.21 6.32
CA THR A 198 13.40 -10.04 5.15
C THR A 198 14.67 -10.73 4.65
N GLU A 199 14.52 -11.94 4.13
CA GLU A 199 15.61 -12.67 3.45
C GLU A 199 15.62 -12.28 1.97
N GLN A 200 16.08 -11.05 1.67
CA GLN A 200 16.29 -10.57 0.29
C GLN A 200 17.78 -10.48 -0.02
#